data_AF-A0A1M4VMY0-F1
#
_entry.id   AF-A0A1M4VMY0-F1
#
_cell.length_a   1.000
_cell.length_b   1.000
_cell.length_c   1.000
_cell.angle_alpha   90.00
_cell.angle_beta   90.00
_cell.angle_gamma   90.00
#
_symmetry.space_group_name_H-M   'P 1'
#
loop_
_entity.id
_entity.type
_entity.pdbx_description
1 polymer ?
#
loop_
_entity_poly.entity_id
_entity_poly.type
_entity_poly.pdbx_seq_one_letter_code
_entity_poly.pdbx_strand_id
1 'polypeptide(L)'
;MLKSVLNTAKSYVGTQQGDAKHKDLIKKYNAVKPLPVGYPMKITDDWCAAFVTVVGDLAQASKYIGRECGVQRFIAIFKNKGIWRGLAKPIAGDIVVFDWQKNGWADHIGFVEAVNGNKITTIEGNTSKQVARRTYAWNDWRVDGYARPKYPSATQTSKKPVHEVAKEVIQGKWGNGNNRTAQLTKAGYNARTIQKEVNAILKEKGNRKLNEIVAKEVIQGKWGNGPERKKRLTEAGYNYSIIQKIVNGMV
;
A
#
# COMPACT_ATOMS: atom_id res chain seq x y z
N MET A 1 -6.30 -3.26 2.04
CA MET A 1 -6.49 -1.80 2.06
C MET A 1 -7.95 -1.39 2.30
N LEU A 2 -8.93 -1.88 1.52
CA LEU A 2 -10.36 -1.57 1.70
C LEU A 2 -10.85 -1.66 3.16
N LYS A 3 -10.57 -2.77 3.85
CA LYS A 3 -10.95 -2.95 5.27
C LYS A 3 -10.38 -1.85 6.17
N SER A 4 -9.16 -1.39 5.90
CA SER A 4 -8.53 -0.28 6.64
C SER A 4 -9.30 1.01 6.43
N VAL A 5 -9.62 1.36 5.18
CA VAL A 5 -10.43 2.55 4.84
C VAL A 5 -11.76 2.55 5.60
N LEU A 6 -12.51 1.45 5.52
CA LEU A 6 -13.81 1.37 6.19
C LEU A 6 -13.68 1.35 7.71
N ASN A 7 -12.69 0.67 8.29
CA ASN A 7 -12.48 0.68 9.74
C ASN A 7 -12.07 2.07 10.25
N THR A 8 -11.23 2.79 9.51
CA THR A 8 -10.89 4.18 9.79
C THR A 8 -12.14 5.05 9.72
N ALA A 9 -12.93 4.99 8.64
CA ALA A 9 -14.18 5.74 8.53
C ALA A 9 -15.14 5.44 9.70
N LYS A 10 -15.34 4.15 10.03
CA LYS A 10 -16.17 3.70 11.16
C LYS A 10 -15.72 4.28 12.48
N SER A 11 -14.40 4.37 12.70
CA SER A 11 -13.86 4.91 13.94
C SER A 11 -14.30 6.34 14.19
N TYR A 12 -14.64 7.12 13.15
CA TYR A 12 -15.11 8.50 13.27
C TYR A 12 -16.61 8.63 13.51
N VAL A 13 -17.41 7.57 13.35
CA VAL A 13 -18.86 7.64 13.57
C VAL A 13 -19.17 8.19 14.96
N GLY A 14 -20.06 9.19 15.01
CA GLY A 14 -20.41 9.93 16.23
C GLY A 14 -19.61 11.22 16.46
N THR A 15 -18.55 11.48 15.69
CA THR A 15 -17.84 12.78 15.74
C THR A 15 -18.78 13.91 15.34
N GLN A 16 -18.85 14.96 16.15
CA GLN A 16 -19.65 16.16 15.92
C GLN A 16 -18.78 17.35 15.54
N GLN A 17 -19.31 18.24 14.69
CA GLN A 17 -18.60 19.46 14.30
C GLN A 17 -18.26 20.29 15.54
N GLY A 18 -16.98 20.62 15.67
CA GLY A 18 -16.43 21.43 16.76
C GLY A 18 -15.93 20.62 17.96
N ASP A 19 -16.22 19.32 18.03
CA ASP A 19 -15.66 18.44 19.04
C ASP A 19 -14.13 18.25 18.86
N ALA A 20 -13.50 17.60 19.83
CA ALA A 20 -12.05 17.38 19.80
C ALA A 20 -11.61 16.56 18.58
N LYS A 21 -12.43 15.63 18.11
CA LYS A 21 -12.11 14.70 17.03
C LYS A 21 -12.31 15.32 15.65
N HIS A 22 -13.28 16.22 15.50
CA HIS A 22 -13.43 17.09 14.34
C HIS A 22 -12.25 18.07 14.24
N LYS A 23 -11.88 18.72 15.35
CA LYS A 23 -10.69 19.61 15.38
C LYS A 23 -9.42 18.88 14.98
N ASP A 24 -9.24 17.66 15.49
CA ASP A 24 -8.12 16.79 15.12
C ASP A 24 -8.18 16.34 13.64
N LEU A 25 -9.36 16.07 13.08
CA LEU A 25 -9.53 15.79 11.65
C LEU A 25 -9.05 16.97 10.79
N ILE A 26 -9.47 18.20 11.09
CA ILE A 26 -9.04 19.40 10.35
C ILE A 26 -7.53 19.63 10.52
N LYS A 27 -6.98 19.41 11.72
CA LYS A 27 -5.53 19.46 11.95
C LYS A 27 -4.78 18.45 11.07
N LYS A 28 -5.27 17.22 10.97
CA LYS A 28 -4.67 16.17 10.13
C LYS A 28 -4.73 16.53 8.65
N TYR A 29 -5.84 17.08 8.17
CA TYR A 29 -5.94 17.59 6.80
C TYR A 29 -4.89 18.69 6.54
N ASN A 30 -4.78 19.68 7.44
CA ASN A 30 -3.86 20.82 7.31
C ASN A 30 -2.37 20.45 7.45
N ALA A 31 -2.07 19.26 7.99
CA ALA A 31 -0.72 18.73 8.10
C ALA A 31 -0.18 18.16 6.77
N VAL A 32 -1.05 17.89 5.79
CA VAL A 32 -0.63 17.37 4.48
C VAL A 32 0.19 18.42 3.72
N LYS A 33 1.31 18.01 3.11
CA LYS A 33 2.18 18.85 2.27
C LYS A 33 2.43 18.21 0.89
N PRO A 34 2.31 18.99 -0.22
CA PRO A 34 1.66 20.30 -0.27
C PRO A 34 0.19 20.20 0.19
N LEU A 35 -0.37 21.32 0.69
CA LEU A 35 -1.79 21.36 1.08
C LEU A 35 -2.64 20.96 -0.14
N PRO A 36 -3.65 20.09 0.01
CA PRO A 36 -4.56 19.82 -1.09
C PRO A 36 -5.21 21.15 -1.52
N VAL A 37 -5.11 21.45 -2.82
CA VAL A 37 -5.48 22.73 -3.47
C VAL A 37 -4.90 24.00 -2.84
N GLY A 38 -3.82 23.89 -2.06
CA GLY A 38 -3.19 25.04 -1.41
C GLY A 38 -4.02 25.69 -0.29
N TYR A 39 -5.15 25.08 0.11
CA TYR A 39 -6.08 25.69 1.06
C TYR A 39 -6.00 25.05 2.46
N PRO A 40 -5.67 25.82 3.51
CA PRO A 40 -5.79 25.37 4.89
C PRO A 40 -7.23 25.51 5.37
N MET A 41 -7.85 24.39 5.77
CA MET A 41 -9.23 24.35 6.23
C MET A 41 -9.42 24.92 7.63
N LYS A 42 -10.59 25.52 7.86
CA LYS A 42 -11.09 26.03 9.13
C LYS A 42 -12.09 25.06 9.75
N ILE A 43 -12.32 25.18 11.06
CA ILE A 43 -13.32 24.37 11.81
C ILE A 43 -14.77 24.67 11.38
N THR A 44 -15.00 25.83 10.77
CA THR A 44 -16.32 26.26 10.30
C THR A 44 -16.63 25.81 8.88
N ASP A 45 -15.63 25.32 8.13
CA ASP A 45 -15.83 24.91 6.75
C ASP A 45 -16.60 23.59 6.67
N ASP A 46 -17.28 23.37 5.55
CA ASP A 46 -17.83 22.06 5.25
C ASP A 46 -16.72 21.04 5.03
N TRP A 47 -16.82 19.90 5.72
CA TRP A 47 -15.68 18.99 5.90
C TRP A 47 -15.94 17.56 5.40
N CYS A 48 -16.97 17.34 4.58
CA CYS A 48 -17.29 16.02 4.02
C CYS A 48 -16.15 15.47 3.13
N ALA A 49 -15.59 16.30 2.23
CA ALA A 49 -14.44 15.93 1.41
C ALA A 49 -13.14 15.82 2.21
N ALA A 50 -12.96 16.70 3.20
CA ALA A 50 -11.83 16.62 4.13
C ALA A 50 -11.81 15.30 4.89
N PHE A 51 -12.98 14.83 5.33
CA PHE A 51 -13.16 13.53 5.96
C PHE A 51 -12.69 12.39 5.04
N VAL A 52 -13.07 12.40 3.75
CA VAL A 52 -12.59 11.40 2.77
C VAL A 52 -11.07 11.45 2.62
N THR A 53 -10.48 12.65 2.56
CA THR A 53 -9.02 12.84 2.50
C THR A 53 -8.33 12.26 3.73
N VAL A 54 -8.78 12.62 4.94
CA VAL A 54 -8.16 12.19 6.20
C VAL A 54 -8.31 10.68 6.40
N VAL A 55 -9.48 10.11 6.10
CA VAL A 55 -9.66 8.65 6.13
C VAL A 55 -8.72 7.98 5.14
N GLY A 56 -8.60 8.52 3.93
CA GLY A 56 -7.67 8.03 2.92
C GLY A 56 -6.22 8.05 3.40
N ASP A 57 -5.78 9.12 4.08
CA ASP A 57 -4.42 9.23 4.59
C ASP A 57 -4.14 8.29 5.76
N LEU A 58 -5.02 8.26 6.77
CA LEU A 58 -4.87 7.38 7.92
C LEU A 58 -4.92 5.90 7.53
N ALA A 59 -5.69 5.56 6.50
CA ALA A 59 -5.73 4.20 5.96
C ALA A 59 -4.58 3.88 4.99
N GLN A 60 -3.68 4.83 4.69
CA GLN A 60 -2.64 4.70 3.64
C GLN A 60 -3.19 4.43 2.23
N ALA A 61 -4.38 4.96 1.96
CA ALA A 61 -5.14 4.79 0.72
C ALA A 61 -5.18 6.05 -0.17
N SER A 62 -4.59 7.17 0.23
CA SER A 62 -4.64 8.44 -0.52
C SER A 62 -4.10 8.36 -1.94
N LYS A 63 -3.14 7.47 -2.26
CA LYS A 63 -2.74 7.23 -3.66
C LYS A 63 -3.87 6.69 -4.54
N TYR A 64 -4.79 5.91 -3.97
CA TYR A 64 -5.91 5.29 -4.69
C TYR A 64 -7.14 6.19 -4.72
N ILE A 65 -7.33 7.03 -3.71
CA ILE A 65 -8.50 7.91 -3.57
C ILE A 65 -8.21 9.30 -4.15
N GLY A 66 -7.09 9.91 -3.79
CA GLY A 66 -6.83 11.34 -3.95
C GLY A 66 -6.90 12.09 -2.62
N ARG A 67 -6.64 13.40 -2.69
CA ARG A 67 -6.78 14.34 -1.57
C ARG A 67 -7.38 15.64 -2.10
N GLU A 68 -8.38 16.15 -1.40
CA GLU A 68 -9.12 17.36 -1.75
C GLU A 68 -10.06 17.79 -0.59
N CYS A 69 -10.47 19.06 -0.55
CA CYS A 69 -11.48 19.56 0.39
C CYS A 69 -12.80 20.01 -0.25
N GLY A 70 -12.89 20.13 -1.58
CA GLY A 70 -14.12 20.40 -2.32
C GLY A 70 -14.66 19.18 -3.07
N VAL A 71 -15.95 18.87 -2.91
CA VAL A 71 -16.59 17.68 -3.51
C VAL A 71 -16.48 17.65 -5.04
N GLN A 72 -16.84 18.74 -5.71
CA GLN A 72 -16.74 18.84 -7.18
C GLN A 72 -15.31 18.61 -7.70
N ARG A 73 -14.29 19.13 -7.00
CA ARG A 73 -12.88 18.92 -7.35
C ARG A 73 -12.45 17.47 -7.11
N PHE A 74 -13.04 16.79 -6.12
CA PHE A 74 -12.82 15.36 -5.89
C PHE A 74 -13.27 14.52 -7.08
N ILE A 75 -14.40 14.86 -7.72
CA ILE A 75 -14.86 14.22 -8.96
C ILE A 75 -13.79 14.34 -10.06
N ALA A 76 -13.17 15.52 -10.22
CA ALA A 76 -12.11 15.70 -11.21
C ALA A 76 -10.91 14.77 -10.94
N ILE A 77 -10.54 14.59 -9.67
CA ILE A 77 -9.50 13.62 -9.29
C ILE A 77 -9.93 12.18 -9.61
N PHE A 78 -11.18 11.81 -9.32
CA PHE A 78 -11.70 10.48 -9.63
C PHE A 78 -11.72 10.20 -11.13
N LYS A 79 -12.09 11.19 -11.95
CA LYS A 79 -12.04 11.10 -13.42
C LYS A 79 -10.61 10.95 -13.91
N ASN A 80 -9.68 11.79 -13.46
CA ASN A 80 -8.27 11.72 -13.83
C ASN A 80 -7.62 10.37 -13.45
N LYS A 81 -8.00 9.81 -12.31
CA LYS A 81 -7.55 8.47 -11.87
C LYS A 81 -8.23 7.31 -12.61
N GLY A 82 -9.22 7.56 -13.46
CA GLY A 82 -10.01 6.52 -14.13
C GLY A 82 -10.81 5.64 -13.17
N ILE A 83 -11.24 6.20 -12.03
CA ILE A 83 -12.02 5.49 -11.00
C ILE A 83 -13.44 6.02 -10.86
N TRP A 84 -13.78 7.16 -11.47
CA TRP A 84 -15.16 7.63 -11.55
C TRP A 84 -16.00 6.67 -12.40
N ARG A 85 -17.13 6.21 -11.86
CA ARG A 85 -18.04 5.25 -12.50
C ARG A 85 -19.36 5.86 -12.91
N GLY A 86 -19.65 7.10 -12.51
CA GLY A 86 -20.99 7.67 -12.59
C GLY A 86 -21.99 6.83 -11.77
N LEU A 87 -23.27 6.87 -12.15
CA LEU A 87 -24.33 6.11 -11.49
C LEU A 87 -24.28 4.63 -11.91
N ALA A 88 -23.38 3.86 -11.29
CA ALA A 88 -23.26 2.42 -11.47
C ALA A 88 -23.42 1.70 -10.13
N LYS A 89 -23.92 0.45 -10.15
CA LYS A 89 -24.15 -0.32 -8.91
C LYS A 89 -22.86 -0.40 -8.07
N PRO A 90 -22.86 0.14 -6.84
CA PRO A 90 -21.66 0.26 -6.04
C PRO A 90 -21.32 -1.05 -5.34
N ILE A 91 -20.12 -1.08 -4.76
CA ILE A 91 -19.67 -2.10 -3.80
C ILE A 91 -19.16 -1.41 -2.53
N ALA A 92 -19.02 -2.17 -1.45
CA ALA A 92 -18.36 -1.66 -0.24
C ALA A 92 -16.95 -1.13 -0.56
N GLY A 93 -16.60 0.02 -0.01
CA GLY A 93 -15.35 0.74 -0.26
C GLY A 93 -15.42 1.76 -1.40
N ASP A 94 -16.45 1.72 -2.26
CA ASP A 94 -16.70 2.81 -3.20
C ASP A 94 -16.96 4.13 -2.44
N ILE A 95 -16.72 5.25 -3.10
CA ILE A 95 -17.01 6.58 -2.59
C ILE A 95 -18.26 7.07 -3.31
N VAL A 96 -19.30 7.40 -2.56
CA VAL A 96 -20.55 7.97 -3.10
C VAL A 96 -20.42 9.48 -3.15
N VAL A 97 -20.93 10.09 -4.23
CA VAL A 97 -21.05 11.53 -4.40
C VAL A 97 -22.50 11.89 -4.66
N PHE A 98 -22.96 12.97 -4.04
CA PHE A 98 -24.33 13.47 -4.14
C PHE A 98 -24.37 14.84 -4.84
N ASP A 99 -25.42 15.03 -5.63
CA ASP A 99 -25.87 16.30 -6.20
C ASP A 99 -27.35 16.40 -5.82
N TRP A 100 -27.62 17.15 -4.75
CA TRP A 100 -28.92 17.22 -4.09
C TRP A 100 -29.94 17.99 -4.90
N GLN A 101 -29.51 18.93 -5.76
CA GLN A 101 -30.41 19.76 -6.58
C GLN A 101 -30.43 19.33 -8.05
N LYS A 102 -29.62 18.34 -8.45
CA LYS A 102 -29.48 17.86 -9.83
C LYS A 102 -29.09 18.94 -10.82
N ASN A 103 -28.26 19.88 -10.38
CA ASN A 103 -27.77 20.99 -11.20
C ASN A 103 -26.40 20.69 -11.85
N GLY A 104 -25.84 19.50 -11.64
CA GLY A 104 -24.53 19.09 -12.16
C GLY A 104 -23.35 19.52 -11.28
N TRP A 105 -23.62 20.06 -10.09
CA TRP A 105 -22.61 20.46 -9.11
C TRP A 105 -22.76 19.66 -7.81
N ALA A 106 -21.73 18.89 -7.46
CA ALA A 106 -21.83 17.98 -6.34
C ALA A 106 -21.70 18.67 -4.97
N ASP A 107 -22.58 18.30 -4.04
CA ASP A 107 -22.71 18.87 -2.69
C ASP A 107 -22.01 18.03 -1.62
N HIS A 108 -22.07 16.71 -1.74
CA HIS A 108 -21.72 15.82 -0.63
C HIS A 108 -20.99 14.55 -1.06
N ILE A 109 -20.22 13.96 -0.15
CA ILE A 109 -19.39 12.80 -0.41
C ILE A 109 -19.23 11.92 0.84
N GLY A 110 -19.16 10.61 0.65
CA GLY A 110 -18.97 9.65 1.73
C GLY A 110 -18.47 8.29 1.24
N PHE A 111 -18.20 7.38 2.17
CA PHE A 111 -17.81 6.01 1.85
C PHE A 111 -19.01 5.08 1.85
N VAL A 112 -19.15 4.21 0.84
CA VAL A 112 -20.08 3.09 0.88
C VAL A 112 -19.52 2.02 1.82
N GLU A 113 -20.15 1.81 2.95
CA GLU A 113 -19.77 0.79 3.93
C GLU A 113 -20.28 -0.60 3.53
N ALA A 114 -21.53 -0.67 3.07
CA ALA A 114 -22.19 -1.92 2.71
C ALA A 114 -23.23 -1.72 1.60
N VAL A 115 -23.52 -2.80 0.87
CA VAL A 115 -24.58 -2.86 -0.15
C VAL A 115 -25.47 -4.06 0.15
N ASN A 116 -26.73 -3.79 0.46
CA ASN A 116 -27.73 -4.79 0.83
C ASN A 116 -28.89 -4.73 -0.18
N GLY A 117 -28.85 -5.60 -1.18
CA GLY A 117 -29.82 -5.59 -2.29
C GLY A 117 -29.74 -4.29 -3.10
N ASN A 118 -30.79 -3.46 -2.97
CA ASN A 118 -30.87 -2.16 -3.63
C ASN A 118 -30.52 -0.98 -2.71
N LYS A 119 -30.15 -1.23 -1.46
CA LYS A 119 -29.76 -0.18 -0.52
C LYS A 119 -28.26 -0.16 -0.31
N ILE A 120 -27.71 1.04 -0.15
CA ILE A 120 -26.37 1.25 0.37
C ILE A 120 -26.43 1.80 1.78
N THR A 121 -25.50 1.37 2.62
CA THR A 121 -25.17 2.05 3.88
C THR A 121 -23.87 2.80 3.67
N THR A 122 -23.85 4.07 3.99
CA THR A 122 -22.69 4.96 3.83
C THR A 122 -22.14 5.37 5.19
N ILE A 123 -20.90 5.85 5.22
CA ILE A 123 -20.32 6.63 6.32
C ILE A 123 -19.91 7.98 5.74
N GLU A 124 -20.56 9.03 6.21
CA GLU A 124 -20.45 10.38 5.67
C GLU A 124 -19.96 11.33 6.78
N GLY A 125 -18.97 12.17 6.46
CA GLY A 125 -18.56 13.27 7.33
C GLY A 125 -19.36 14.52 7.05
N ASN A 126 -19.57 15.36 8.05
CA ASN A 126 -20.42 16.56 7.98
C ASN A 126 -21.87 16.31 7.54
N THR A 127 -22.40 15.08 7.67
CA THR A 127 -23.83 14.83 7.47
C THR A 127 -24.56 15.25 8.75
N SER A 128 -25.47 16.22 8.67
CA SER A 128 -26.08 16.87 9.86
C SER A 128 -25.02 17.32 10.89
N LYS A 129 -23.91 17.90 10.43
CA LYS A 129 -22.77 18.35 11.27
C LYS A 129 -22.09 17.25 12.08
N GLN A 130 -22.13 16.00 11.62
CA GLN A 130 -21.45 14.87 12.27
C GLN A 130 -20.92 13.85 11.27
N VAL A 131 -20.14 12.89 11.75
CA VAL A 131 -19.94 11.62 11.03
C VAL A 131 -21.07 10.67 11.40
N ALA A 132 -21.87 10.26 10.42
CA ALA A 132 -22.97 9.32 10.63
C ALA A 132 -23.05 8.27 9.55
N ARG A 133 -23.76 7.18 9.87
CA ARG A 133 -24.23 6.25 8.85
C ARG A 133 -25.55 6.73 8.26
N ARG A 134 -25.66 6.64 6.94
CA ARG A 134 -26.92 6.90 6.23
C ARG A 134 -27.26 5.71 5.34
N THR A 135 -28.52 5.59 4.97
CA THR A 135 -28.98 4.52 4.07
C THR A 135 -29.81 5.12 2.96
N TYR A 136 -29.49 4.74 1.72
CA TYR A 136 -30.16 5.21 0.52
C TYR A 136 -30.43 4.05 -0.43
N ALA A 137 -31.34 4.22 -1.38
CA ALA A 137 -31.30 3.41 -2.58
C ALA A 137 -29.96 3.67 -3.30
N TRP A 138 -29.33 2.65 -3.88
CA TRP A 138 -28.05 2.84 -4.58
C TRP A 138 -28.18 3.77 -5.79
N ASN A 139 -29.38 3.88 -6.35
CA ASN A 139 -29.73 4.78 -7.44
C ASN A 139 -30.67 5.89 -6.98
N ASP A 140 -30.61 6.29 -5.71
CA ASP A 140 -31.36 7.44 -5.19
C ASP A 140 -31.10 8.65 -6.10
N TRP A 141 -32.16 9.39 -6.39
CA TRP A 141 -32.09 10.50 -7.33
C TRP A 141 -31.11 11.59 -6.89
N ARG A 142 -30.70 11.65 -5.62
CA ARG A 142 -29.67 12.60 -5.14
C ARG A 142 -28.24 12.13 -5.37
N VAL A 143 -28.04 10.87 -5.77
CA VAL A 143 -26.70 10.33 -6.05
C VAL A 143 -26.28 10.80 -7.44
N ASP A 144 -25.15 11.49 -7.50
CA ASP A 144 -24.50 11.85 -8.77
C ASP A 144 -23.75 10.64 -9.33
N GLY A 145 -23.01 9.94 -8.47
CA GLY A 145 -22.35 8.71 -8.86
C GLY A 145 -21.41 8.17 -7.82
N TYR A 146 -20.59 7.22 -8.27
CA TYR A 146 -19.64 6.51 -7.44
C TYR A 146 -18.24 6.58 -8.01
N ALA A 147 -17.24 6.69 -7.15
CA ALA A 147 -15.87 6.36 -7.47
C ALA A 147 -15.50 5.00 -6.89
N ARG A 148 -14.74 4.20 -7.67
CA ARG A 148 -14.24 2.89 -7.26
C ARG A 148 -12.71 2.89 -7.17
N PRO A 149 -12.14 3.34 -6.05
CA PRO A 149 -10.69 3.26 -5.84
C PRO A 149 -10.20 1.82 -5.99
N LYS A 150 -9.11 1.65 -6.75
CA LYS A 150 -8.47 0.35 -6.98
C LYS A 150 -7.62 -0.07 -5.78
N TYR A 151 -8.26 -0.32 -4.64
CA TYR A 151 -7.57 -0.73 -3.42
C TYR A 151 -6.88 -2.09 -3.64
N PRO A 152 -5.62 -2.24 -3.20
CA PRO A 152 -4.99 -3.55 -3.19
C PRO A 152 -5.74 -4.44 -2.20
N SER A 153 -6.13 -5.61 -2.70
CA SER A 153 -6.69 -6.69 -1.90
C SER A 153 -5.71 -7.04 -0.77
N ALA A 154 -6.24 -7.51 0.37
CA ALA A 154 -5.42 -7.88 1.54
C ALA A 154 -4.39 -8.99 1.24
N THR A 155 -4.41 -9.58 0.04
CA THR A 155 -3.40 -10.49 -0.50
C THR A 155 -2.11 -9.81 -0.97
N GLN A 156 -2.06 -8.47 -1.00
CA GLN A 156 -0.85 -7.68 -1.25
C GLN A 156 -0.52 -6.81 -0.03
N THR A 157 -0.09 -7.44 1.07
CA THR A 157 1.10 -6.90 1.71
C THR A 157 2.22 -7.04 0.69
N SER A 158 3.06 -6.02 0.49
CA SER A 158 4.26 -6.13 -0.31
C SER A 158 5.19 -7.15 0.36
N LYS A 159 4.93 -8.43 0.11
CA LYS A 159 5.75 -9.55 0.54
C LYS A 159 7.13 -9.32 -0.04
N LYS A 160 8.17 -9.60 0.76
CA LYS A 160 9.53 -9.57 0.25
C LYS A 160 9.61 -10.53 -0.95
N PRO A 161 10.39 -10.22 -1.99
CA PRO A 161 10.55 -11.10 -3.13
C PRO A 161 10.93 -12.52 -2.68
N VAL A 162 10.46 -13.53 -3.42
CA VAL A 162 10.76 -14.96 -3.16
C VAL A 162 12.25 -15.21 -2.92
N HIS A 163 13.10 -14.56 -3.71
CA HIS A 163 14.55 -14.64 -3.62
C HIS A 163 15.10 -14.13 -2.28
N GLU A 164 14.58 -13.02 -1.75
CA GLU A 164 14.99 -12.48 -0.45
C GLU A 164 14.53 -13.37 0.71
N VAL A 165 13.32 -13.91 0.62
CA VAL A 165 12.82 -14.86 1.61
C VAL A 165 13.62 -16.17 1.57
N ALA A 166 14.01 -16.63 0.38
CA ALA A 166 14.87 -17.81 0.23
C ALA A 166 16.25 -17.62 0.90
N LYS A 167 16.86 -16.42 0.80
CA LYS A 167 18.09 -16.09 1.54
C LYS A 167 17.87 -16.15 3.06
N GLU A 168 16.77 -15.60 3.55
CA GLU A 168 16.44 -15.66 4.99
C GLU A 168 16.19 -17.10 5.47
N VAL A 169 15.61 -17.95 4.62
CA VAL A 169 15.45 -19.39 4.90
C VAL A 169 16.82 -20.07 5.02
N ILE A 170 17.75 -19.79 4.11
CA ILE A 170 19.12 -20.31 4.16
C ILE A 170 19.85 -19.81 5.42
N GLN A 171 19.54 -18.60 5.88
CA GLN A 171 20.04 -18.02 7.15
C GLN A 171 19.35 -18.59 8.40
N GLY A 172 18.39 -19.51 8.27
CA GLY A 172 17.70 -20.15 9.39
C GLY A 172 16.59 -19.31 10.06
N LYS A 173 16.27 -18.12 9.53
CA LYS A 173 15.29 -17.20 10.13
C LYS A 173 13.84 -17.70 10.14
N TRP A 174 13.57 -18.72 9.32
CA TRP A 174 12.25 -19.32 9.17
C TRP A 174 12.15 -20.70 9.82
N GLY A 175 13.10 -21.09 10.68
CA GLY A 175 13.11 -22.41 11.30
C GLY A 175 13.40 -23.55 10.32
N ASN A 176 13.14 -24.80 10.75
CA ASN A 176 13.51 -26.02 10.03
C ASN A 176 12.32 -26.96 9.79
N GLY A 177 12.38 -27.73 8.70
CA GLY A 177 11.38 -28.76 8.37
C GLY A 177 9.94 -28.23 8.33
N ASN A 178 9.02 -28.92 9.01
CA ASN A 178 7.60 -28.59 9.03
C ASN A 178 7.30 -27.21 9.65
N ASN A 179 8.10 -26.77 10.63
CA ASN A 179 7.94 -25.46 11.25
C ASN A 179 8.15 -24.33 10.23
N ARG A 180 9.14 -24.49 9.34
CA ARG A 180 9.39 -23.53 8.26
C ARG A 180 8.22 -23.41 7.30
N THR A 181 7.69 -24.54 6.87
CA THR A 181 6.54 -24.59 5.98
C THR A 181 5.33 -23.90 6.61
N ALA A 182 5.07 -24.14 7.90
CA ALA A 182 3.98 -23.51 8.63
C ALA A 182 4.16 -21.98 8.74
N GLN A 183 5.37 -21.51 9.08
CA GLN A 183 5.65 -20.08 9.19
C GLN A 183 5.55 -19.35 7.84
N LEU A 184 6.11 -19.92 6.77
CA LEU A 184 6.02 -19.36 5.42
C LEU A 184 4.56 -19.31 4.95
N THR A 185 3.79 -20.37 5.18
CA THR A 185 2.38 -20.44 4.80
C THR A 185 1.53 -19.46 5.59
N LYS A 186 1.77 -19.33 6.90
CA LYS A 186 1.11 -18.32 7.77
C LYS A 186 1.42 -16.90 7.33
N ALA A 187 2.64 -16.64 6.88
CA ALA A 187 3.05 -15.36 6.28
C ALA A 187 2.54 -15.18 4.83
N GLY A 188 1.84 -16.18 4.29
CA GLY A 188 1.20 -16.16 2.98
C GLY A 188 2.13 -16.45 1.80
N TYR A 189 3.31 -17.02 2.03
CA TYR A 189 4.20 -17.47 0.97
C TYR A 189 3.86 -18.89 0.52
N ASN A 190 4.13 -19.19 -0.76
CA ASN A 190 4.12 -20.57 -1.24
C ASN A 190 5.45 -21.24 -0.84
N ALA A 191 5.41 -22.12 0.17
CA ALA A 191 6.60 -22.78 0.69
C ALA A 191 7.35 -23.60 -0.38
N ARG A 192 6.64 -24.20 -1.35
CA ARG A 192 7.25 -24.95 -2.47
C ARG A 192 8.04 -24.02 -3.38
N THR A 193 7.50 -22.86 -3.70
CA THR A 193 8.20 -21.84 -4.51
C THR A 193 9.46 -21.34 -3.80
N ILE A 194 9.38 -21.03 -2.50
CA ILE A 194 10.54 -20.64 -1.69
C ILE A 194 11.58 -21.77 -1.66
N GLN A 195 11.16 -23.02 -1.46
CA GLN A 195 12.08 -24.16 -1.40
C GLN A 195 12.78 -24.41 -2.74
N LYS A 196 12.08 -24.23 -3.87
CA LYS A 196 12.69 -24.31 -5.21
C LYS A 196 13.80 -23.28 -5.37
N GLU A 197 13.55 -22.05 -4.92
CA GLU A 197 14.53 -20.95 -4.97
C GLU A 197 15.72 -21.21 -4.01
N VAL A 198 15.47 -21.69 -2.80
CA VAL A 198 16.52 -22.13 -1.86
C VAL A 198 17.43 -23.16 -2.52
N ASN A 199 16.84 -24.17 -3.17
CA ASN A 199 17.61 -25.20 -3.87
C ASN A 199 18.42 -24.62 -5.04
N ALA A 200 17.88 -23.64 -5.77
CA ALA A 200 18.61 -22.95 -6.83
C ALA A 200 19.82 -22.18 -6.28
N ILE A 201 19.64 -21.38 -5.22
CA ILE A 201 20.72 -20.64 -4.56
C ILE A 201 21.79 -21.59 -3.99
N LEU A 202 21.38 -22.71 -3.38
CA LEU A 202 22.31 -23.71 -2.86
C LEU A 202 23.07 -24.44 -3.98
N LYS A 203 22.42 -24.71 -5.12
CA LYS A 203 23.07 -25.31 -6.30
C LYS A 203 24.07 -24.35 -6.94
N GLU A 204 23.74 -23.06 -7.03
CA GLU A 204 24.67 -22.02 -7.48
C GLU A 204 25.88 -21.89 -6.55
N LYS A 205 25.66 -21.97 -5.23
CA LYS A 205 26.76 -22.05 -4.25
C LYS A 205 27.57 -23.34 -4.36
N GLY A 206 26.95 -24.46 -4.69
CA GLY A 206 27.60 -25.76 -4.91
C GLY A 206 28.41 -25.84 -6.21
N ASN A 207 28.01 -25.08 -7.24
CA ASN A 207 28.75 -24.95 -8.50
C ASN A 207 29.85 -23.87 -8.45
N ARG A 208 30.02 -23.19 -7.33
CA ARG A 208 31.07 -22.20 -7.15
C ARG A 208 32.41 -22.93 -6.98
N LYS A 209 33.42 -22.56 -7.78
CA LYS A 209 34.78 -23.10 -7.66
C LYS A 209 35.31 -22.83 -6.24
N LEU A 210 36.07 -23.79 -5.69
CA LEU A 210 36.71 -23.61 -4.39
C LEU A 210 37.58 -22.36 -4.36
N ASN A 211 37.62 -21.70 -3.20
CA ASN A 211 38.40 -20.47 -3.00
C ASN A 211 39.88 -20.63 -3.43
N GLU A 212 40.45 -21.82 -3.25
CA GLU A 212 41.81 -22.15 -3.67
C GLU A 212 41.98 -22.19 -5.19
N ILE A 213 40.99 -22.72 -5.92
CA ILE A 213 41.00 -22.74 -7.39
C ILE A 213 40.91 -21.30 -7.91
N VAL A 214 40.04 -20.50 -7.28
CA VAL A 214 39.86 -19.09 -7.64
C VAL A 214 41.10 -18.26 -7.31
N ALA A 215 41.78 -18.52 -6.19
CA ALA A 215 43.05 -17.88 -5.84
C ALA A 215 44.15 -18.15 -6.89
N LYS A 216 44.23 -19.39 -7.41
CA LYS A 216 45.15 -19.71 -8.52
C LYS A 216 44.79 -18.95 -9.79
N GLU A 217 43.50 -18.81 -10.12
CA GLU A 217 43.06 -18.00 -11.26
C GLU A 217 43.35 -16.51 -11.10
N VAL A 218 43.32 -16.01 -9.86
CA VAL A 218 43.70 -14.63 -9.52
C VAL A 218 45.19 -14.40 -9.77
N ILE A 219 46.06 -15.33 -9.37
CA ILE A 219 47.51 -15.28 -9.65
C ILE A 219 47.77 -15.32 -11.16
N GLN A 220 46.99 -16.11 -11.90
CA GLN A 220 47.02 -16.16 -13.37
C GLN A 220 46.44 -14.92 -14.07
N GLY A 221 46.02 -13.89 -13.32
CA GLY A 221 45.52 -12.63 -13.88
C GLY A 221 44.08 -12.67 -14.42
N LYS A 222 43.37 -13.80 -14.32
CA LYS A 222 42.02 -13.98 -14.91
C LYS A 222 40.94 -13.08 -14.30
N TRP A 223 41.20 -12.57 -13.09
CA TRP A 223 40.28 -11.74 -12.32
C TRP A 223 40.63 -10.25 -12.35
N GLY A 224 41.62 -9.82 -13.14
CA GLY A 224 42.07 -8.43 -13.19
C GLY A 224 42.92 -8.03 -11.98
N ASN A 225 43.21 -6.73 -11.86
CA ASN A 225 44.15 -6.18 -10.89
C ASN A 225 43.51 -5.09 -10.02
N GLY A 226 43.94 -5.00 -8.76
CA GLY A 226 43.53 -3.94 -7.83
C GLY A 226 42.01 -3.86 -7.62
N PRO A 227 41.38 -2.68 -7.78
CA PRO A 227 39.93 -2.49 -7.58
C PRO A 227 39.05 -3.38 -8.45
N GLU A 228 39.46 -3.66 -9.69
CA GLU A 228 38.72 -4.49 -10.66
C GLU A 228 38.57 -5.93 -10.16
N ARG A 229 39.66 -6.48 -9.59
CA ARG A 229 39.66 -7.82 -8.97
C ARG A 229 38.69 -7.92 -7.82
N LYS A 230 38.70 -6.92 -6.94
CA LYS A 230 37.78 -6.84 -5.80
C LYS A 230 36.33 -6.82 -6.25
N LYS A 231 36.01 -6.01 -7.27
CA LYS A 231 34.68 -5.92 -7.86
C LYS A 231 34.23 -7.27 -8.45
N ARG A 232 35.01 -7.85 -9.35
CA ARG A 232 34.66 -9.11 -10.04
C ARG A 232 34.49 -10.29 -9.10
N LEU A 233 35.36 -10.43 -8.10
CA LEU A 233 35.24 -11.47 -7.07
C LEU A 233 33.98 -11.28 -6.22
N THR A 234 33.66 -10.04 -5.85
CA THR A 234 32.46 -9.72 -5.05
C THR A 234 31.18 -9.95 -5.85
N GLU A 235 31.15 -9.57 -7.13
CA GLU A 235 30.03 -9.81 -8.06
C GLU A 235 29.81 -11.31 -8.31
N ALA A 236 30.88 -12.10 -8.42
CA ALA A 236 30.80 -13.56 -8.46
C ALA A 236 30.47 -14.20 -7.09
N GLY A 237 30.33 -13.37 -6.05
CA GLY A 237 29.93 -13.70 -4.69
C GLY A 237 30.99 -14.40 -3.84
N TYR A 238 32.27 -14.25 -4.20
CA TYR A 238 33.40 -14.60 -3.36
C TYR A 238 33.70 -13.49 -2.36
N ASN A 239 34.20 -13.86 -1.18
CA ASN A 239 34.73 -12.89 -0.23
C ASN A 239 36.15 -12.52 -0.66
N TYR A 240 36.32 -11.30 -1.17
CA TYR A 240 37.61 -10.79 -1.62
C TYR A 240 38.72 -10.95 -0.58
N SER A 241 38.45 -10.63 0.69
CA SER A 241 39.45 -10.69 1.76
C SER A 241 39.93 -12.12 2.01
N ILE A 242 39.04 -13.11 1.89
CA ILE A 242 39.39 -14.54 2.02
C ILE A 242 40.25 -14.98 0.84
N ILE A 243 39.86 -14.65 -0.39
CA ILE A 243 40.64 -14.99 -1.59
C ILE A 243 42.01 -14.33 -1.57
N GLN A 244 42.07 -13.04 -1.21
CA GLN A 244 43.32 -12.30 -1.14
C GLN A 244 44.27 -12.86 -0.07
N LYS A 245 43.74 -13.32 1.08
CA LYS A 245 44.54 -13.99 2.10
C LYS A 245 45.15 -15.30 1.58
N ILE A 246 44.41 -16.07 0.78
CA ILE A 246 44.91 -17.31 0.16
C ILE A 246 45.96 -16.99 -0.91
N VAL A 247 45.70 -15.99 -1.77
CA VAL A 247 46.66 -15.53 -2.78
C VAL A 247 47.98 -15.14 -2.12
N ASN A 248 47.95 -14.33 -1.06
CA ASN A 248 49.15 -13.90 -0.33
C ASN A 248 49.93 -15.04 0.33
N GLY A 249 49.31 -16.21 0.55
CA GLY A 249 50.01 -17.40 1.05
C GLY A 249 50.55 -18.30 -0.06
N MET A 250 50.28 -17.98 -1.32
CA MET A 250 50.71 -18.72 -2.52
C MET A 250 51.79 -17.99 -3.33
N VAL A 251 52.09 -16.73 -3.00
CA VAL A 251 53.16 -15.91 -3.60
C VAL A 251 54.18 -15.48 -2.56
#